data_AF-A0A2K2VV42-F1
#
_entry.id   AF-A0A2K2VV42-F1
#
_cell.length_a   1.000
_cell.length_b   1.000
_cell.length_c   1.000
_cell.angle_alpha   90.00
_cell.angle_beta   90.00
_cell.angle_gamma   90.00
#
_symmetry.space_group_name_H-M   'P 1'
#
loop_
_entity.id
_entity.type
_entity.pdbx_description
1 polymer ?
#
loop_
_entity_poly.entity_id
_entity_poly.type
_entity_poly.pdbx_seq_one_letter_code
_entity_poly.pdbx_strand_id
1 'polypeptide(L)' 'MPLKGQKDFRLNGEMVGSLRLPTIVVQEGGYRIRSLGINSRNFFTGLWSGFHFRRPSTVSSHQRSKRS' A
#
# COMPACT_ATOMS: atom_id res chain seq x y z
N MET A 1 16.75 9.73 -3.77
CA MET A 1 15.32 10.09 -3.60
C MET A 1 14.94 9.81 -2.13
N PRO A 2 14.61 10.79 -1.29
CA PRO A 2 14.35 10.50 0.12
C PRO A 2 12.91 10.00 0.28
N LEU A 3 12.73 8.72 0.60
CA LEU A 3 11.50 8.18 1.17
C LEU A 3 11.29 8.82 2.55
N LYS A 4 10.66 10.00 2.61
CA LYS A 4 10.44 10.75 3.85
C LYS A 4 8.96 11.09 4.01
N GLY A 5 8.14 10.07 4.29
CA GLY A 5 6.76 10.29 4.67
C GLY A 5 6.14 9.08 5.39
N GLN A 6 5.54 9.32 6.56
CA GLN A 6 4.66 8.35 7.23
C GLN A 6 3.52 7.87 6.30
N LYS A 7 3.04 8.77 5.42
CA LYS A 7 2.01 8.48 4.43
C LYS A 7 2.47 7.47 3.37
N ASP A 8 3.75 7.46 3.02
CA ASP A 8 4.31 6.58 1.98
C ASP A 8 4.28 5.12 2.44
N PHE A 9 4.58 4.86 3.72
CA PHE A 9 4.50 3.51 4.29
C PHE A 9 3.08 2.94 4.27
N ARG A 10 2.07 3.78 4.53
CA ARG A 10 0.67 3.35 4.44
C ARG A 10 0.29 2.99 3.00
N LEU A 11 0.67 3.81 2.02
CA LEU A 11 0.40 3.52 0.60
C LEU A 11 1.07 2.21 0.16
N ASN A 12 2.32 1.96 0.59
CA ASN A 12 3.01 0.69 0.30
C ASN A 12 2.24 -0.51 0.86
N GLY A 13 1.80 -0.42 2.11
CA GLY A 13 0.94 -1.43 2.71
C GLY A 13 -0.34 -1.65 1.89
N GLU A 14 -1.05 -0.58 1.54
CA GLU A 14 -2.30 -0.65 0.75
C GLU A 14 -2.09 -1.29 -0.62
N MET A 15 -0.97 -1.02 -1.28
CA MET A 15 -0.61 -1.62 -2.57
C MET A 15 -0.39 -3.12 -2.42
N VAL A 16 0.44 -3.56 -1.47
CA VAL A 16 0.69 -4.99 -1.22
C VAL A 16 -0.60 -5.71 -0.81
N GLY A 17 -1.37 -5.13 0.13
CA GLY A 17 -2.62 -5.72 0.62
C GLY A 17 -3.67 -5.88 -0.48
N SER A 18 -3.68 -4.97 -1.45
CA SER A 18 -4.63 -5.05 -2.58
C SER A 18 -4.42 -6.27 -3.50
N LEU A 19 -3.28 -6.96 -3.41
CA LEU A 19 -3.04 -8.21 -4.12
C LEU A 19 -3.87 -9.37 -3.57
N ARG A 20 -4.35 -9.27 -2.32
CA ARG A 20 -5.18 -10.28 -1.64
C ARG A 20 -4.59 -11.70 -1.61
N LEU A 21 -3.27 -11.78 -1.45
CA LEU A 21 -2.55 -13.03 -1.26
C LEU A 21 -2.24 -13.26 0.23
N PRO A 22 -2.21 -14.52 0.70
CA PRO A 22 -1.60 -14.84 1.99
C PRO A 22 -0.16 -14.27 2.03
N THR A 23 0.08 -13.32 2.92
CA THR A 23 1.31 -12.51 2.94
C THR A 23 2.02 -12.66 4.27
N ILE A 24 3.28 -13.10 4.24
CA ILE A 24 4.20 -13.06 5.39
C ILE A 24 5.03 -11.78 5.27
N VAL A 25 5.17 -11.04 6.37
CA VAL A 25 6.00 -9.83 6.44
C VAL A 25 7.25 -10.12 7.25
N VAL A 26 8.43 -9.84 6.68
CA VAL A 26 9.73 -10.00 7.33
C VAL A 26 10.38 -8.63 7.51
N GLN A 27 10.85 -8.31 8.72
CA GLN A 27 11.51 -7.04 9.04
C GLN A 27 13.02 -7.17 8.81
N GLU A 28 13.53 -6.43 7.83
CA GLU A 28 14.95 -6.40 7.47
C GLU A 28 15.71 -5.29 8.24
N GLY A 29 15.91 -4.12 7.64
CA GLY A 29 16.57 -2.97 8.25
C GLY A 29 15.61 -2.00 8.95
N GLY A 30 16.12 -0.86 9.43
CA GLY A 30 15.28 0.16 10.08
C GLY A 30 15.98 0.89 11.22
N TYR A 31 17.10 1.56 10.93
CA TYR A 31 18.02 2.05 11.96
C TYR A 31 17.55 3.30 12.71
N ARG A 32 16.50 3.98 12.21
CA ARG A 32 15.99 5.22 12.83
C ARG A 32 14.84 4.91 13.79
N ILE A 33 15.19 4.57 15.04
CA ILE A 33 14.26 4.14 16.10
C ILE A 33 13.08 5.10 16.27
N ARG A 34 13.31 6.43 16.31
CA ARG A 34 12.26 7.45 16.51
C ARG A 34 11.14 7.39 15.47
N SER A 35 11.42 6.94 14.24
CA SER A 35 10.43 6.82 13.16
C SER A 35 10.01 5.38 12.87
N LEU A 36 10.72 4.38 13.39
CA LEU A 36 10.50 2.98 13.04
C LEU A 36 9.08 2.54 13.41
N GLY A 37 8.68 2.73 14.68
CA GLY A 37 7.36 2.31 15.15
C GLY A 37 6.20 2.96 14.38
N ILE A 38 6.27 4.27 14.14
CA ILE A 38 5.22 4.98 13.41
C ILE A 38 5.17 4.57 11.93
N ASN A 39 6.31 4.30 11.30
CA ASN A 39 6.35 3.83 9.92
C ASN A 39 5.80 2.40 9.80
N SER A 40 6.21 1.49 10.69
CA SER A 40 5.70 0.12 10.74
C SER A 40 4.19 0.09 10.97
N ARG A 41 3.68 0.89 11.92
CA ARG A 41 2.24 1.01 12.16
C ARG A 41 1.49 1.46 10.90
N ASN A 42 2.01 2.46 10.18
CA ASN A 42 1.39 2.95 8.95
C ASN A 42 1.39 1.87 7.86
N PHE A 43 2.49 1.14 7.68
CA PHE A 43 2.57 0.02 6.75
C PHE A 43 1.53 -1.07 7.06
N PHE A 44 1.48 -1.56 8.30
CA PHE A 44 0.52 -2.61 8.67
C PHE A 44 -0.94 -2.15 8.58
N THR A 45 -1.23 -0.89 8.95
CA THR A 45 -2.57 -0.30 8.76
C THR A 45 -2.96 -0.30 7.28
N GLY A 46 -2.04 0.08 6.40
CA GLY A 46 -2.25 0.06 4.96
C GLY A 46 -2.45 -1.34 4.42
N LEU A 47 -1.61 -2.29 4.83
CA LEU A 47 -1.68 -3.70 4.43
C LEU A 47 -3.05 -4.32 4.76
N TRP A 48 -3.50 -4.15 6.00
CA TRP A 48 -4.82 -4.59 6.45
C TRP A 48 -5.94 -3.95 5.63
N SER A 49 -5.87 -2.63 5.43
CA SER A 49 -6.90 -1.89 4.71
C SER A 49 -6.97 -2.26 3.23
N GLY A 50 -5.81 -2.45 2.59
CA GLY A 50 -5.70 -2.90 1.20
C GLY A 50 -6.31 -4.28 0.99
N PHE A 51 -6.10 -5.19 1.94
CA PHE A 51 -6.63 -6.56 1.89
C PHE A 51 -8.15 -6.59 2.09
N HIS A 52 -8.67 -5.90 3.12
CA HIS A 52 -10.07 -6.02 3.54
C HIS A 52 -11.02 -5.00 2.93
N PHE A 53 -10.59 -3.74 2.75
CA PHE A 53 -11.52 -2.63 2.48
C PHE A 53 -11.39 -2.05 1.07
N ARG A 54 -10.31 -2.34 0.35
CA ARG A 54 -10.16 -1.87 -1.02
C ARG A 54 -11.01 -2.74 -1.95
N ARG A 55 -12.09 -2.15 -2.46
CA ARG A 55 -12.85 -2.74 -3.57
C ARG A 55 -11.93 -2.80 -4.79
N PRO A 56 -11.88 -3.91 -5.54
CA PRO A 56 -11.19 -3.93 -6.82
C PRO A 56 -11.70 -2.74 -7.62
N SER A 57 -10.81 -1.84 -8.04
CA SER A 57 -11.20 -0.80 -8.97
C SER A 57 -11.74 -1.53 -10.20
N THR A 58 -13.06 -1.46 -10.40
CA THR A 58 -13.70 -1.92 -11.63
C THR A 58 -12.87 -1.34 -12.74
N VAL A 59 -12.17 -2.20 -13.49
CA VAL A 59 -11.42 -1.75 -14.66
C VAL A 59 -12.43 -1.03 -15.52
N SER A 60 -12.35 0.30 -15.55
CA SER A 60 -13.16 1.09 -16.47
C SER A 60 -12.69 0.65 -17.85
N SER A 61 -13.53 -0.18 -18.47
CA SER A 61 -13.41 -0.56 -19.87
C SER A 61 -13.16 0.73 -20.63
N HIS A 62 -11.97 0.85 -21.22
CA HIS A 62 -11.60 1.97 -22.06
C HIS A 62 -12.75 2.22 -23.03
N GLN A 63 -13.51 3.29 -22.82
CA GLN A 63 -14.46 3.75 -23.82
C GLN A 63 -13.62 4.19 -25.01
N ARG A 64 -13.56 3.29 -26.00
CA ARG A 64 -13.06 3.56 -27.34
C ARG A 64 -13.99 4.59 -27.95
N SER A 65 -13.67 5.87 -27.74
CA SER A 65 -14.35 6.99 -28.38
C SER A 65 -14.20 6.83 -29.88
N LYS A 66 -15.30 6.43 -30.53
CA LYS A 66 -15.50 6.59 -31.96
C LYS A 66 -15.42 8.08 -32.25
N ARG A 67 -14.36 8.52 -32.95
CA ARG A 67 -14.40 9.77 -33.70
C ARG A 67 -14.98 9.45 -35.07
N SER A 68 -16.15 10.05 -35.30
CA SER A 68 -16.77 10.27 -36.59
C SER A 68 -15.94 11.22 -37.44
#